data_AF-A0A7G2LX78-F1
#
_entry.id   AF-A0A7G2LX78-F1
#
_cell.length_a   1.000
_cell.length_b   1.000
_cell.length_c   1.000
_cell.angle_alpha   90.00
_cell.angle_beta   90.00
_cell.angle_gamma   90.00
#
_symmetry.space_group_name_H-M   'P 1'
#
loop_
_entity.id
_entity.type
_entity.pdbx_description
1 polymer ?
#
loop_
_entity_poly.entity_id
_entity_poly.type
_entity_poly.pdbx_seq_one_letter_code
_entity_poly.pdbx_strand_id
1 'polypeptide(L)'
;GASVDLPPDRVFNQPDYSAPAGGLHVRLGDLPSAEIETRIHHKLEAVQAFLRANPIDRHIYDTPDANFGIVTTGKGHLDTMEALRLLGLDEVKCRALGIDIYKIGMVWPLALDDALDFVKGKREVLVIEEKRGIIESQFKEAFYDWPGSKPARMVGKHDENLKELVPWTGELSPLKLVPIIAARLNAFFPDENLVEKARALTDQPPVLLNVPGATRTPYFCSGCPHNSSTKLPEGSKANSGIGCHVMASWMDRDTAGFAQMGGEGVPWIATSMFNGGKHVFQNLGEGTWYHSGSLAIRQAVAAKTNITYKILYNDAVAMTGGQPVDGPVSVAAIAQACRAEGVARIALVSDR
;
A
#
# COMPACT_ATOMS: atom_id res chain seq x y z
N GLY A 1 -20.62 16.65 12.03
CA GLY A 1 -20.77 15.34 11.35
C GLY A 1 -21.45 15.57 10.03
N ALA A 2 -21.03 14.86 8.99
CA ALA A 2 -21.78 14.80 7.74
C ALA A 2 -22.60 13.50 7.75
N SER A 3 -23.89 13.58 7.45
CA SER A 3 -24.66 12.41 7.07
C SER A 3 -24.35 12.10 5.62
N VAL A 4 -24.00 10.86 5.31
CA VAL A 4 -23.78 10.39 3.94
C VAL A 4 -24.79 9.30 3.64
N ASP A 5 -25.48 9.43 2.51
CA ASP A 5 -26.34 8.38 2.01
C ASP A 5 -25.45 7.24 1.52
N LEU A 6 -25.59 6.06 2.14
CA LEU A 6 -24.90 4.88 1.68
C LEU A 6 -25.61 4.34 0.44
N PRO A 7 -24.89 4.11 -0.66
CA PRO A 7 -25.47 3.39 -1.79
C PRO A 7 -25.85 1.96 -1.33
N PRO A 8 -26.85 1.34 -1.97
CA PRO A 8 -27.16 -0.06 -1.71
C PRO A 8 -25.94 -0.96 -2.02
N ASP A 9 -25.93 -2.14 -1.41
CA ASP A 9 -24.91 -3.15 -1.68
C ASP A 9 -24.81 -3.44 -3.18
N ARG A 10 -23.58 -3.60 -3.67
CA ARG A 10 -23.35 -3.96 -5.07
C ARG A 10 -23.90 -5.35 -5.34
N VAL A 11 -24.72 -5.46 -6.38
CA VAL A 11 -25.18 -6.74 -6.91
C VAL A 11 -24.21 -7.18 -8.00
N PHE A 12 -23.68 -8.40 -7.87
CA PHE A 12 -22.74 -8.97 -8.83
C PHE A 12 -23.42 -10.02 -9.70
N ASN A 13 -23.01 -10.07 -10.97
CA ASN A 13 -23.38 -11.13 -11.89
C ASN A 13 -22.65 -12.43 -11.52
N GLN A 14 -23.38 -13.53 -11.55
CA GLN A 14 -22.78 -14.85 -11.40
C GLN A 14 -21.89 -15.15 -12.62
N PRO A 15 -20.58 -15.41 -12.44
CA PRO A 15 -19.71 -15.71 -13.57
C PRO A 15 -20.01 -17.08 -14.18
N ASP A 16 -19.80 -17.19 -15.49
CA ASP A 16 -19.75 -18.47 -16.19
C ASP A 16 -18.42 -19.17 -15.87
N TYR A 17 -18.43 -19.96 -14.80
CA TYR A 17 -17.29 -20.73 -14.33
C TYR A 17 -17.75 -22.01 -13.65
N SER A 18 -17.23 -23.14 -14.10
CA SER A 18 -17.45 -24.44 -13.46
C SER A 18 -16.33 -24.71 -12.46
N ALA A 19 -16.69 -24.77 -11.16
CA ALA A 19 -15.73 -25.05 -10.11
C ALA A 19 -15.15 -26.47 -10.23
N PRO A 20 -13.88 -26.69 -9.87
CA PRO A 20 -13.26 -28.01 -9.87
C PRO A 20 -13.89 -28.92 -8.82
N ALA A 21 -13.60 -30.22 -8.91
CA ALA A 21 -13.99 -31.18 -7.87
C ALA A 21 -13.51 -30.73 -6.48
N GLY A 22 -14.42 -30.72 -5.50
CA GLY A 22 -14.18 -30.22 -4.15
C GLY A 22 -14.16 -28.70 -3.99
N GLY A 23 -14.39 -27.93 -5.07
CA GLY A 23 -14.54 -26.47 -5.04
C GLY A 23 -13.26 -25.69 -4.75
N LEU A 24 -13.43 -24.37 -4.59
CA LEU A 24 -12.34 -23.39 -4.49
C LEU A 24 -11.87 -23.08 -3.05
N HIS A 25 -12.64 -23.47 -2.04
CA HIS A 25 -12.38 -23.10 -0.65
C HIS A 25 -11.23 -23.90 -0.03
N VAL A 26 -10.60 -23.32 1.00
CA VAL A 26 -9.62 -24.05 1.84
C VAL A 26 -10.35 -25.13 2.62
N ARG A 27 -9.77 -26.34 2.71
CA ARG A 27 -10.38 -27.51 3.32
C ARG A 27 -9.53 -27.97 4.51
N LEU A 28 -10.18 -28.41 5.59
CA LEU A 28 -9.53 -28.82 6.84
C LEU A 28 -8.73 -30.13 6.73
N GLY A 29 -8.92 -30.91 5.67
CA GLY A 29 -8.33 -32.25 5.53
C GLY A 29 -7.37 -32.42 4.35
N ASP A 30 -6.98 -31.34 3.66
CA ASP A 30 -6.02 -31.47 2.57
C ASP A 30 -4.65 -31.88 3.13
N LEU A 31 -4.09 -32.97 2.58
CA LEU A 31 -2.69 -33.30 2.82
C LEU A 31 -1.81 -32.25 2.12
N PRO A 32 -0.64 -31.90 2.69
CA PRO A 32 0.37 -31.09 1.99
C PRO A 32 0.74 -31.76 0.66
N SER A 33 0.17 -31.26 -0.44
CA SER A 33 0.22 -31.90 -1.75
C SER A 33 0.00 -30.89 -2.86
N ALA A 34 0.30 -31.31 -4.10
CA ALA A 34 0.07 -30.51 -5.30
C ALA A 34 -1.39 -30.07 -5.49
N GLU A 35 -2.37 -30.74 -4.85
CA GLU A 35 -3.77 -30.30 -4.91
C GLU A 35 -3.96 -28.88 -4.34
N ILE A 36 -3.20 -28.51 -3.32
CA ILE A 36 -3.22 -27.16 -2.75
C ILE A 36 -2.72 -26.14 -3.79
N GLU A 37 -1.71 -26.52 -4.57
CA GLU A 37 -1.15 -25.70 -5.65
C GLU A 37 -2.13 -25.61 -6.82
N THR A 38 -2.73 -26.72 -7.27
CA THR A 38 -3.73 -26.70 -8.34
C THR A 38 -4.94 -25.83 -7.98
N ARG A 39 -5.31 -25.76 -6.70
CA ARG A 39 -6.38 -24.88 -6.24
C ARG A 39 -6.07 -23.40 -6.46
N ILE A 40 -4.81 -22.96 -6.35
CA ILE A 40 -4.49 -21.55 -6.63
C ILE A 40 -4.74 -21.23 -8.12
N HIS A 41 -4.45 -22.16 -9.03
CA HIS A 41 -4.76 -21.99 -10.45
C HIS A 41 -6.26 -21.85 -10.69
N HIS A 42 -7.08 -22.75 -10.12
CA HIS A 42 -8.54 -22.65 -10.23
C HIS A 42 -9.10 -21.35 -9.63
N LYS A 43 -8.53 -20.87 -8.52
CA LYS A 43 -8.93 -19.57 -7.94
C LYS A 43 -8.63 -18.41 -8.89
N LEU A 44 -7.47 -18.41 -9.55
CA LEU A 44 -7.11 -17.39 -10.52
C LEU A 44 -8.07 -17.43 -11.73
N GLU A 45 -8.39 -18.60 -12.25
CA GLU A 45 -9.39 -18.77 -13.33
C GLU A 45 -10.77 -18.27 -12.92
N ALA A 46 -11.22 -18.60 -11.70
CA ALA A 46 -12.49 -18.16 -11.16
C ALA A 46 -12.54 -16.63 -11.00
N VAL A 47 -11.44 -16.02 -10.55
CA VAL A 47 -11.31 -14.55 -10.45
C VAL A 47 -11.37 -13.91 -11.84
N GLN A 48 -10.68 -14.46 -12.85
CA GLN A 48 -10.79 -13.94 -14.22
C GLN A 48 -12.22 -14.05 -14.77
N ALA A 49 -12.92 -15.17 -14.52
CA ALA A 49 -14.32 -15.32 -14.90
C ALA A 49 -15.23 -14.31 -14.19
N PHE A 50 -14.97 -14.03 -12.91
CA PHE A 50 -15.66 -12.99 -12.16
C PHE A 50 -15.42 -11.60 -12.76
N LEU A 51 -14.18 -11.27 -13.11
CA LEU A 51 -13.81 -9.97 -13.70
C LEU A 51 -14.50 -9.75 -15.06
N ARG A 52 -14.57 -10.77 -15.92
CA ARG A 52 -15.34 -10.71 -17.18
C ARG A 52 -16.83 -10.44 -16.95
N ALA A 53 -17.43 -11.08 -15.95
CA ALA A 53 -18.85 -10.90 -15.64
C ALA A 53 -19.14 -9.59 -14.88
N ASN A 54 -18.13 -9.04 -14.20
CA ASN A 54 -18.22 -7.88 -13.33
C ASN A 54 -17.00 -6.96 -13.52
N PRO A 55 -16.92 -6.19 -14.63
CA PRO A 55 -15.80 -5.30 -14.88
C PRO A 55 -15.58 -4.32 -13.73
N ILE A 56 -14.38 -4.36 -13.14
CA ILE A 56 -13.98 -3.50 -12.02
C ILE A 56 -13.15 -2.31 -12.51
N ASP A 57 -12.32 -2.58 -13.51
CA ASP A 57 -11.50 -1.58 -14.18
C ASP A 57 -12.38 -0.64 -15.01
N ARG A 58 -11.86 0.54 -15.35
CA ARG A 58 -12.64 1.58 -16.04
C ARG A 58 -11.86 2.22 -17.15
N HIS A 59 -12.50 2.33 -18.30
CA HIS A 59 -12.12 3.26 -19.37
C HIS A 59 -12.69 4.63 -18.99
N ILE A 60 -11.81 5.59 -18.70
CA ILE A 60 -12.22 6.87 -18.13
C ILE A 60 -12.78 7.78 -19.21
N TYR A 61 -12.12 7.82 -20.37
CA TYR A 61 -12.61 8.55 -21.52
C TYR A 61 -13.24 7.60 -22.53
N ASP A 62 -12.78 6.36 -22.67
CA ASP A 62 -13.35 5.43 -23.66
C ASP A 62 -13.29 6.06 -25.07
N THR A 63 -12.09 6.55 -25.41
CA THR A 63 -11.83 7.23 -26.69
C THR A 63 -11.62 6.18 -27.77
N PRO A 64 -12.52 6.06 -28.78
CA PRO A 64 -12.34 5.12 -29.87
C PRO A 64 -11.05 5.42 -30.65
N ASP A 65 -10.36 4.38 -31.10
CA ASP A 65 -9.14 4.47 -31.90
C ASP A 65 -8.00 5.31 -31.26
N ALA A 66 -8.01 5.43 -29.93
CA ALA A 66 -6.95 6.11 -29.19
C ALA A 66 -5.57 5.48 -29.50
N ASN A 67 -4.61 6.32 -29.90
CA ASN A 67 -3.26 5.89 -30.26
C ASN A 67 -2.28 5.92 -29.07
N PHE A 68 -2.66 6.58 -27.97
CA PHE A 68 -1.89 6.68 -26.74
C PHE A 68 -2.76 6.29 -25.54
N GLY A 69 -2.25 5.38 -24.71
CA GLY A 69 -2.93 4.95 -23.48
C GLY A 69 -2.17 5.32 -22.23
N ILE A 70 -2.90 5.72 -21.19
CA ILE A 70 -2.36 5.87 -19.84
C ILE A 70 -3.04 4.86 -18.92
N VAL A 71 -2.28 3.97 -18.31
CA VAL A 71 -2.77 3.03 -17.29
C VAL A 71 -2.50 3.62 -15.91
N THR A 72 -3.50 3.66 -15.04
CA THR A 72 -3.40 4.26 -13.70
C THR A 72 -4.02 3.38 -12.63
N THR A 73 -3.62 3.54 -11.37
CA THR A 73 -4.22 2.85 -10.22
C THR A 73 -4.24 3.73 -8.96
N GLY A 74 -5.16 3.43 -8.04
CA GLY A 74 -5.19 4.02 -6.69
C GLY A 74 -5.15 5.55 -6.68
N LYS A 75 -4.34 6.11 -5.78
CA LYS A 75 -4.10 7.57 -5.69
C LYS A 75 -3.47 8.12 -6.98
N GLY A 76 -2.52 7.39 -7.58
CA GLY A 76 -1.79 7.82 -8.78
C GLY A 76 -2.69 8.17 -9.97
N HIS A 77 -3.91 7.60 -10.02
CA HIS A 77 -4.95 8.04 -10.95
C HIS A 77 -5.30 9.53 -10.78
N LEU A 78 -5.61 9.98 -9.57
CA LEU A 78 -5.96 11.39 -9.34
C LEU A 78 -4.78 12.32 -9.60
N ASP A 79 -3.55 11.90 -9.26
CA ASP A 79 -2.34 12.67 -9.59
C ASP A 79 -2.14 12.79 -11.10
N THR A 80 -2.46 11.74 -11.86
CA THR A 80 -2.42 11.75 -13.33
C THR A 80 -3.46 12.69 -13.92
N MET A 81 -4.72 12.62 -13.44
CA MET A 81 -5.79 13.50 -13.90
C MET A 81 -5.44 14.98 -13.66
N GLU A 82 -4.87 15.28 -12.48
CA GLU A 82 -4.41 16.63 -12.16
C GLU A 82 -3.21 17.05 -13.02
N ALA A 83 -2.25 16.16 -13.29
CA ALA A 83 -1.13 16.45 -14.17
C ALA A 83 -1.59 16.77 -15.61
N LEU A 84 -2.56 16.02 -16.13
CA LEU A 84 -3.19 16.30 -17.43
C LEU A 84 -3.90 17.66 -17.42
N ARG A 85 -4.68 17.96 -16.37
CA ARG A 85 -5.33 19.26 -16.20
C ARG A 85 -4.33 20.42 -16.19
N LEU A 86 -3.20 20.27 -15.47
CA LEU A 86 -2.13 21.28 -15.43
C LEU A 86 -1.47 21.50 -16.79
N LEU A 87 -1.39 20.46 -17.62
CA LEU A 87 -0.91 20.54 -19.02
C LEU A 87 -1.94 21.13 -19.99
N GLY A 88 -3.15 21.45 -19.51
CA GLY A 88 -4.26 21.93 -20.34
C GLY A 88 -4.90 20.81 -21.18
N LEU A 89 -4.77 19.56 -20.74
CA LEU A 89 -5.35 18.38 -21.37
C LEU A 89 -6.58 17.93 -20.56
N ASP A 90 -7.70 18.61 -20.80
CA ASP A 90 -9.00 18.15 -20.30
C ASP A 90 -9.52 16.96 -21.11
N GLU A 91 -10.67 16.42 -20.72
CA GLU A 91 -11.29 15.28 -21.41
C GLU A 91 -11.53 15.55 -22.90
N VAL A 92 -12.05 16.74 -23.25
CA VAL A 92 -12.36 17.09 -24.64
C VAL A 92 -11.08 17.09 -25.47
N LYS A 93 -10.01 17.69 -24.94
CA LYS A 93 -8.72 17.74 -25.62
C LYS A 93 -8.07 16.36 -25.72
N CYS A 94 -8.11 15.56 -24.65
CA CYS A 94 -7.60 14.18 -24.66
C CYS A 94 -8.31 13.33 -25.73
N ARG A 95 -9.64 13.39 -25.80
CA ARG A 95 -10.43 12.69 -26.84
C ARG A 95 -10.03 13.14 -28.24
N ALA A 96 -9.92 14.45 -28.47
CA ALA A 96 -9.54 15.00 -29.77
C ALA A 96 -8.12 14.58 -30.21
N LEU A 97 -7.20 14.40 -29.26
CA LEU A 97 -5.84 13.94 -29.53
C LEU A 97 -5.73 12.41 -29.62
N GLY A 98 -6.79 11.64 -29.30
CA GLY A 98 -6.72 10.18 -29.29
C GLY A 98 -5.96 9.63 -28.07
N ILE A 99 -6.11 10.26 -26.91
CA ILE A 99 -5.60 9.81 -25.62
C ILE A 99 -6.72 9.14 -24.85
N ASP A 100 -6.46 7.95 -24.31
CA ASP A 100 -7.38 7.24 -23.42
C ASP A 100 -6.71 6.84 -22.11
N ILE A 101 -7.52 6.68 -21.06
CA ILE A 101 -7.05 6.37 -19.71
C ILE A 101 -7.78 5.14 -19.18
N TYR A 102 -7.00 4.15 -18.78
CA TYR A 102 -7.47 2.92 -18.14
C TYR A 102 -7.15 2.96 -16.65
N LYS A 103 -8.19 2.94 -15.83
CA LYS A 103 -8.06 2.91 -14.37
C LYS A 103 -8.25 1.49 -13.87
N ILE A 104 -7.16 0.92 -13.37
CA ILE A 104 -7.14 -0.40 -12.72
C ILE A 104 -7.85 -0.32 -11.39
N GLY A 105 -8.90 -1.13 -11.24
CA GLY A 105 -9.57 -1.46 -10.00
C GLY A 105 -9.08 -2.79 -9.41
N MET A 106 -8.67 -3.75 -10.24
CA MET A 106 -8.12 -5.04 -9.81
C MET A 106 -6.62 -5.14 -10.14
N VAL A 107 -5.77 -4.88 -9.13
CA VAL A 107 -4.30 -4.83 -9.30
C VAL A 107 -3.69 -6.21 -9.49
N TRP A 108 -4.20 -7.23 -8.78
CA TRP A 108 -3.71 -8.60 -8.91
C TRP A 108 -4.78 -9.65 -8.57
N PRO A 109 -4.97 -10.67 -9.42
CA PRO A 109 -4.48 -10.73 -10.80
C PRO A 109 -5.12 -9.64 -11.67
N LEU A 110 -4.36 -9.07 -12.61
CA LEU A 110 -4.86 -8.10 -13.58
C LEU A 110 -6.08 -8.67 -14.33
N ALA A 111 -7.11 -7.87 -14.57
CA ALA A 111 -8.24 -8.22 -15.45
C ALA A 111 -7.72 -8.32 -16.89
N LEU A 112 -7.21 -9.50 -17.27
CA LEU A 112 -6.31 -9.60 -18.41
C LEU A 112 -7.02 -9.30 -19.72
N ASP A 113 -8.26 -9.76 -19.88
CA ASP A 113 -9.04 -9.55 -21.10
C ASP A 113 -9.31 -8.05 -21.33
N ASP A 114 -9.83 -7.34 -20.33
CA ASP A 114 -10.09 -5.89 -20.38
C ASP A 114 -8.80 -5.09 -20.57
N ALA A 115 -7.73 -5.49 -19.87
CA ALA A 115 -6.44 -4.85 -19.97
C ALA A 115 -5.82 -4.99 -21.37
N LEU A 116 -5.91 -6.18 -21.97
CA LEU A 116 -5.44 -6.45 -23.34
C LEU A 116 -6.31 -5.77 -24.40
N ASP A 117 -7.61 -5.65 -24.16
CA ASP A 117 -8.51 -4.90 -25.02
C ASP A 117 -8.16 -3.40 -25.00
N PHE A 118 -7.92 -2.82 -23.82
CA PHE A 118 -7.50 -1.42 -23.71
C PHE A 118 -6.23 -1.13 -24.51
N VAL A 119 -5.20 -2.00 -24.45
CA VAL A 119 -3.93 -1.73 -25.14
C VAL A 119 -3.97 -1.96 -26.65
N LYS A 120 -5.04 -2.58 -27.16
CA LYS A 120 -5.21 -2.89 -28.58
C LYS A 120 -5.21 -1.59 -29.41
N GLY A 121 -4.47 -1.61 -30.51
CA GLY A 121 -4.38 -0.47 -31.44
C GLY A 121 -3.56 0.73 -30.94
N LYS A 122 -3.14 0.74 -29.67
CA LYS A 122 -2.31 1.82 -29.12
C LYS A 122 -0.87 1.68 -29.60
N ARG A 123 -0.25 2.80 -29.97
CA ARG A 123 1.17 2.83 -30.33
C ARG A 123 2.04 2.88 -29.08
N GLU A 124 1.62 3.62 -28.05
CA GLU A 124 2.31 3.70 -26.78
C GLU A 124 1.35 3.61 -25.60
N VAL A 125 1.77 2.89 -24.56
CA VAL A 125 1.08 2.81 -23.28
C VAL A 125 2.04 3.23 -22.16
N LEU A 126 1.64 4.23 -21.38
CA LEU A 126 2.35 4.70 -20.19
C LEU A 126 1.64 4.15 -18.94
N VAL A 127 2.34 3.33 -18.15
CA VAL A 127 1.84 2.79 -16.88
C VAL A 127 2.29 3.68 -15.73
N ILE A 128 1.32 4.30 -15.05
CA ILE A 128 1.53 5.13 -13.86
C ILE A 128 1.00 4.37 -12.64
N GLU A 129 1.92 3.71 -11.95
CA GLU A 129 1.66 3.03 -10.68
C GLU A 129 2.66 3.46 -9.62
N GLU A 130 2.22 3.51 -8.36
CA GLU A 130 3.05 3.94 -7.23
C GLU A 130 3.84 2.77 -6.64
N LYS A 131 5.06 3.03 -6.14
CA LYS A 131 5.99 2.03 -5.60
C LYS A 131 6.46 1.00 -6.63
N ARG A 132 6.25 -0.29 -6.39
CA ARG A 132 6.74 -1.39 -7.24
C ARG A 132 5.86 -1.53 -8.47
N GLY A 133 6.47 -1.84 -9.61
CA GLY A 133 5.75 -2.23 -10.83
C GLY A 133 5.08 -3.60 -10.65
N ILE A 134 3.79 -3.64 -10.32
CA ILE A 134 2.98 -4.86 -10.25
C ILE A 134 2.11 -4.96 -11.51
N ILE A 135 1.55 -3.84 -11.96
CA ILE A 135 0.67 -3.77 -13.14
C ILE A 135 1.51 -3.87 -14.42
N GLU A 136 2.56 -3.05 -14.55
CA GLU A 136 3.46 -3.06 -15.71
C GLU A 136 4.08 -4.44 -15.92
N SER A 137 4.47 -5.13 -14.84
CA SER A 137 5.03 -6.48 -14.92
C SER A 137 4.04 -7.49 -15.48
N GLN A 138 2.77 -7.46 -15.04
CA GLN A 138 1.73 -8.36 -15.55
C GLN A 138 1.43 -8.12 -17.03
N PHE A 139 1.39 -6.86 -17.47
CA PHE A 139 1.26 -6.55 -18.90
C PHE A 139 2.43 -7.09 -19.72
N LYS A 140 3.67 -6.84 -19.27
CA LYS A 140 4.87 -7.29 -19.99
C LYS A 140 4.98 -8.80 -20.05
N GLU A 141 4.62 -9.49 -18.97
CA GLU A 141 4.53 -10.95 -18.93
C GLU A 141 3.50 -11.46 -19.95
N ALA A 142 2.29 -10.87 -19.96
CA ALA A 142 1.27 -11.23 -20.93
C ALA A 142 1.76 -11.04 -22.38
N PHE A 143 2.44 -9.93 -22.69
CA PHE A 143 2.89 -9.61 -24.05
C PHE A 143 4.03 -10.48 -24.60
N TYR A 144 4.74 -11.23 -23.76
CA TYR A 144 5.90 -12.00 -24.20
C TYR A 144 5.49 -13.05 -25.24
N ASP A 145 4.42 -13.81 -24.95
CA ASP A 145 3.89 -14.86 -25.84
C ASP A 145 2.53 -14.50 -26.47
N TRP A 146 2.01 -13.28 -26.25
CA TRP A 146 0.69 -12.90 -26.78
C TRP A 146 0.69 -12.81 -28.30
N PRO A 147 -0.14 -13.62 -29.01
CA PRO A 147 -0.23 -13.58 -30.47
C PRO A 147 -1.08 -12.41 -30.99
N GLY A 148 -1.77 -11.68 -30.10
CA GLY A 148 -2.65 -10.57 -30.47
C GLY A 148 -1.92 -9.25 -30.68
N SER A 149 -2.68 -8.15 -30.57
CA SER A 149 -2.13 -6.80 -30.68
C SER A 149 -1.45 -6.41 -29.36
N LYS A 150 -0.22 -5.93 -29.45
CA LYS A 150 0.50 -5.27 -28.34
C LYS A 150 0.96 -3.89 -28.80
N PRO A 151 1.09 -2.92 -27.88
CA PRO A 151 1.57 -1.61 -28.26
C PRO A 151 3.01 -1.69 -28.76
N ALA A 152 3.38 -0.79 -29.66
CA ALA A 152 4.76 -0.70 -30.14
C ALA A 152 5.72 -0.34 -29.00
N ARG A 153 5.21 0.31 -27.95
CA ARG A 153 5.95 0.62 -26.73
C ARG A 153 5.06 0.58 -25.49
N MET A 154 5.57 -0.04 -24.42
CA MET A 154 5.02 0.11 -23.08
C MET A 154 6.12 0.58 -22.13
N VAL A 155 5.89 1.72 -21.50
CA VAL A 155 6.80 2.33 -20.52
C VAL A 155 6.05 2.54 -19.19
N GLY A 156 6.80 2.69 -18.11
CA GLY A 156 6.24 2.92 -16.79
C GLY A 156 7.35 3.23 -15.81
N LYS A 157 7.80 2.23 -15.08
CA LYS A 157 8.96 2.33 -14.20
C LYS A 157 10.25 2.69 -14.93
N HIS A 158 10.40 2.18 -16.14
CA HIS A 158 11.50 2.55 -17.02
C HIS A 158 10.98 2.98 -18.39
N ASP A 159 11.76 3.81 -19.07
CA ASP A 159 11.57 4.13 -20.48
C ASP A 159 12.11 3.03 -21.40
N GLU A 160 12.01 3.24 -22.71
CA GLU A 160 12.53 2.31 -23.72
C GLU A 160 14.06 2.13 -23.71
N ASN A 161 14.79 2.99 -22.99
CA ASN A 161 16.24 2.97 -22.85
C ASN A 161 16.68 2.45 -21.48
N LEU A 162 15.77 1.85 -20.71
CA LEU A 162 15.97 1.35 -19.35
C LEU A 162 16.33 2.44 -18.32
N LYS A 163 16.05 3.71 -18.62
CA LYS A 163 16.18 4.80 -17.65
C LYS A 163 14.94 4.85 -16.78
N GLU A 164 15.11 5.16 -15.50
CA GLU A 164 13.99 5.36 -14.58
C GLU A 164 13.06 6.46 -15.11
N LEU A 165 11.75 6.17 -15.13
CA LEU A 165 10.72 7.06 -15.65
C LEU A 165 9.71 7.41 -14.55
N VAL A 166 8.83 6.47 -14.18
CA VAL A 166 7.94 6.61 -13.01
C VAL A 166 8.64 6.06 -11.77
N PRO A 167 8.88 6.87 -10.71
CA PRO A 167 9.71 6.44 -9.59
C PRO A 167 9.22 5.20 -8.85
N TRP A 168 10.18 4.42 -8.35
CA TRP A 168 9.93 3.29 -7.45
C TRP A 168 9.75 3.72 -5.99
N THR A 169 10.22 4.91 -5.65
CA THR A 169 10.32 5.37 -4.27
C THR A 169 9.54 6.67 -4.06
N GLY A 170 9.26 6.96 -2.79
CA GLY A 170 8.45 8.11 -2.42
C GLY A 170 6.98 7.97 -2.85
N GLU A 171 6.30 9.10 -2.83
CA GLU A 171 4.90 9.26 -3.24
C GLU A 171 4.87 9.98 -4.59
N LEU A 172 3.91 9.60 -5.45
CA LEU A 172 3.63 10.33 -6.68
C LEU A 172 2.95 11.67 -6.34
N SER A 173 3.13 12.63 -7.24
CA SER A 173 2.42 13.90 -7.18
C SER A 173 2.20 14.41 -8.60
N PRO A 174 1.22 15.30 -8.82
CA PRO A 174 0.94 15.82 -10.15
C PRO A 174 2.19 16.46 -10.77
N LEU A 175 2.92 17.29 -10.03
CA LEU A 175 4.13 17.96 -10.52
C LEU A 175 5.29 17.01 -10.83
N LYS A 176 5.36 15.84 -10.19
CA LYS A 176 6.33 14.79 -10.59
C LYS A 176 5.93 14.12 -11.90
N LEU A 177 4.63 13.96 -12.15
CA LEU A 177 4.11 13.30 -13.35
C LEU A 177 4.05 14.23 -14.57
N VAL A 178 3.84 15.53 -14.38
CA VAL A 178 3.79 16.56 -15.44
C VAL A 178 4.93 16.42 -16.47
N PRO A 179 6.23 16.43 -16.10
CA PRO A 179 7.31 16.35 -17.08
C PRO A 179 7.38 14.99 -17.76
N ILE A 180 7.01 13.90 -17.07
CA ILE A 180 6.96 12.54 -17.62
C ILE A 180 5.89 12.48 -18.72
N ILE A 181 4.66 12.82 -18.36
CA ILE A 181 3.49 12.78 -19.27
C ILE A 181 3.73 13.70 -20.47
N ALA A 182 4.19 14.93 -20.23
CA ALA A 182 4.48 15.89 -21.29
C ALA A 182 5.51 15.36 -22.29
N ALA A 183 6.63 14.80 -21.81
CA ALA A 183 7.67 14.28 -22.70
C ALA A 183 7.17 13.11 -23.57
N ARG A 184 6.36 12.21 -23.01
CA ARG A 184 5.79 11.07 -23.76
C ARG A 184 4.77 11.53 -24.79
N LEU A 185 3.85 12.41 -24.41
CA LEU A 185 2.81 12.94 -25.31
C LEU A 185 3.38 13.87 -26.39
N ASN A 186 4.47 14.60 -26.13
CA ASN A 186 5.08 15.50 -27.11
C ASN A 186 5.59 14.76 -28.37
N ALA A 187 5.95 13.49 -28.25
CA ALA A 187 6.34 12.66 -29.40
C ALA A 187 5.17 12.36 -30.35
N PHE A 188 3.93 12.52 -29.87
CA PHE A 188 2.70 12.31 -30.62
C PHE A 188 2.05 13.64 -31.04
N PHE A 189 2.16 14.66 -30.18
CA PHE A 189 1.44 15.93 -30.30
C PHE A 189 2.39 17.12 -30.12
N PRO A 190 3.37 17.32 -31.04
CA PRO A 190 4.39 18.37 -30.87
C PRO A 190 3.80 19.78 -30.86
N ASP A 191 2.67 20.00 -31.53
CA ASP A 191 2.02 21.31 -31.62
C ASP A 191 1.37 21.77 -30.30
N GLU A 192 1.24 20.87 -29.32
CA GLU A 192 0.64 21.16 -28.01
C GLU A 192 1.60 21.86 -27.03
N ASN A 193 2.89 21.99 -27.39
CA ASN A 193 3.95 22.61 -26.59
C ASN A 193 3.98 22.09 -25.14
N LEU A 194 3.80 20.76 -24.97
CA LEU A 194 3.62 20.14 -23.66
C LEU A 194 4.90 20.23 -22.81
N VAL A 195 6.07 20.14 -23.44
CA VAL A 195 7.37 20.22 -22.74
C VAL A 195 7.59 21.61 -22.16
N GLU A 196 7.25 22.65 -22.90
CA GLU A 196 7.33 24.05 -22.46
C GLU A 196 6.35 24.32 -21.31
N LYS A 197 5.11 23.81 -21.41
CA LYS A 197 4.13 23.90 -20.33
C LYS A 197 4.61 23.18 -19.07
N ALA A 198 5.18 21.99 -19.22
CA ALA A 198 5.76 21.24 -18.09
C ALA A 198 6.88 22.02 -17.43
N ARG A 199 7.84 22.54 -18.20
CA ARG A 199 8.93 23.40 -17.70
C ARG A 199 8.39 24.62 -16.95
N ALA A 200 7.39 25.31 -17.49
CA ALA A 200 6.78 26.45 -16.82
C ALA A 200 6.18 26.10 -15.44
N LEU A 201 5.73 24.86 -15.24
CA LEU A 201 5.18 24.37 -13.98
C LEU A 201 6.23 23.84 -13.00
N THR A 202 7.37 23.35 -13.49
CA THR A 202 8.34 22.60 -12.67
C THR A 202 9.72 23.24 -12.53
N ASP A 203 10.11 24.15 -13.44
CA ASP A 203 11.43 24.79 -13.41
C ASP A 203 11.59 25.69 -12.18
N GLN A 204 10.48 26.27 -11.72
CA GLN A 204 10.46 26.97 -10.44
C GLN A 204 10.04 25.99 -9.34
N PRO A 205 10.93 25.68 -8.37
CA PRO A 205 10.52 24.89 -7.23
C PRO A 205 9.37 25.60 -6.50
N PRO A 206 8.39 24.86 -5.95
CA PRO A 206 7.33 25.47 -5.18
C PRO A 206 7.93 26.28 -4.05
N VAL A 207 7.36 27.46 -3.78
CA VAL A 207 7.75 28.27 -2.62
C VAL A 207 7.32 27.51 -1.37
N LEU A 208 8.23 26.71 -0.83
CA LEU A 208 8.03 26.02 0.44
C LEU A 208 8.06 27.08 1.54
N LEU A 209 6.91 27.32 2.17
CA LEU A 209 6.81 28.16 3.35
C LEU A 209 7.59 27.50 4.50
N ASN A 210 8.88 27.79 4.59
CA ASN A 210 9.72 27.35 5.69
C ASN A 210 9.76 28.45 6.77
N VAL A 211 8.68 28.54 7.53
CA VAL A 211 8.63 29.45 8.69
C VAL A 211 9.33 28.76 9.86
N PRO A 212 10.41 29.32 10.44
CA PRO A 212 11.07 28.75 11.60
C PRO A 212 10.07 28.46 12.73
N GLY A 213 10.07 27.22 13.24
CA GLY A 213 9.13 26.77 14.28
C GLY A 213 7.72 26.37 13.79
N ALA A 214 7.42 26.53 12.50
CA ALA A 214 6.14 26.08 11.94
C ALA A 214 6.13 24.60 11.53
N THR A 215 7.28 23.92 11.49
CA THR A 215 7.35 22.48 11.24
C THR A 215 6.53 21.72 12.27
N ARG A 216 5.45 21.07 11.81
CA ARG A 216 4.57 20.26 12.66
C ARG A 216 5.06 18.82 12.64
N THR A 217 5.89 18.47 13.62
CA THR A 217 6.25 17.06 13.85
C THR A 217 5.00 16.28 14.23
N PRO A 218 4.73 15.11 13.61
CA PRO A 218 3.64 14.25 14.03
C PRO A 218 3.74 13.94 15.52
N TYR A 219 2.64 14.14 16.25
CA TYR A 219 2.60 14.00 17.71
C TYR A 219 1.33 13.27 18.16
N PHE A 220 1.34 12.73 19.38
CA PHE A 220 0.15 12.18 19.99
C PHE A 220 -0.93 13.26 20.18
N CYS A 221 -2.19 12.87 20.05
CA CYS A 221 -3.32 13.75 20.34
C CYS A 221 -3.24 14.32 21.77
N SER A 222 -3.76 15.53 21.98
CA SER A 222 -3.92 16.11 23.31
C SER A 222 -4.73 15.17 24.20
N GLY A 223 -4.20 14.84 25.38
CA GLY A 223 -4.84 13.90 26.31
C GLY A 223 -4.62 12.41 26.00
N CYS A 224 -3.89 12.06 24.92
CA CYS A 224 -3.57 10.66 24.65
C CYS A 224 -2.68 10.07 25.76
N PRO A 225 -3.03 8.93 26.38
CA PRO A 225 -2.24 8.32 27.45
C PRO A 225 -0.86 7.87 26.99
N HIS A 226 -0.63 7.69 25.69
CA HIS A 226 0.69 7.40 25.14
C HIS A 226 1.71 8.52 25.35
N ASN A 227 1.26 9.75 25.68
CA ASN A 227 2.16 10.83 26.07
C ASN A 227 2.96 10.53 27.34
N SER A 228 2.35 9.88 28.33
CA SER A 228 3.08 9.43 29.53
C SER A 228 3.62 8.02 29.35
N SER A 229 2.82 7.12 28.77
CA SER A 229 3.13 5.69 28.77
C SER A 229 4.32 5.33 27.88
N THR A 230 4.73 6.14 26.91
CA THR A 230 5.93 5.87 26.08
C THR A 230 7.22 6.46 26.64
N LYS A 231 7.18 7.22 27.74
CA LYS A 231 8.39 7.66 28.45
C LYS A 231 9.18 6.46 28.99
N LEU A 232 10.48 6.64 29.14
CA LEU A 232 11.41 5.61 29.58
C LEU A 232 12.13 6.06 30.86
N PRO A 233 12.56 5.11 31.71
CA PRO A 233 13.54 5.39 32.76
C PRO A 233 14.84 5.93 32.16
N GLU A 234 15.54 6.78 32.92
CA GLU A 234 16.81 7.35 32.49
C GLU A 234 17.82 6.26 32.08
N GLY A 235 18.52 6.49 30.97
CA GLY A 235 19.50 5.55 30.41
C GLY A 235 18.92 4.32 29.70
N SER A 236 17.59 4.19 29.62
CA SER A 236 16.92 3.10 28.91
C SER A 236 16.67 3.44 27.44
N LYS A 237 16.50 2.41 26.61
CA LYS A 237 16.11 2.56 25.20
C LYS A 237 14.82 1.80 24.92
N ALA A 238 14.07 2.30 23.94
CA ALA A 238 12.93 1.58 23.40
C ALA A 238 13.05 1.36 21.91
N ASN A 239 12.46 0.27 21.46
CA ASN A 239 12.14 0.05 20.07
C ASN A 239 10.71 0.46 19.80
N SER A 240 10.49 0.97 18.59
CA SER A 240 9.16 1.28 18.09
C SER A 240 8.55 0.14 17.29
N GLY A 241 7.34 0.35 16.78
CA GLY A 241 6.63 -0.55 15.90
C GLY A 241 5.65 0.24 15.03
N ILE A 242 4.70 -0.43 14.38
CA ILE A 242 3.73 0.24 13.50
C ILE A 242 2.45 0.54 14.27
N GLY A 243 2.10 1.83 14.35
CA GLY A 243 0.93 2.34 15.08
C GLY A 243 1.23 3.73 15.65
N CYS A 244 0.29 4.32 16.41
CA CYS A 244 0.48 5.66 17.01
C CYS A 244 1.82 5.79 17.73
N HIS A 245 2.25 4.74 18.44
CA HIS A 245 3.50 4.73 19.19
C HIS A 245 4.77 4.86 18.34
N VAL A 246 4.69 4.70 17.00
CA VAL A 246 5.81 5.07 16.10
C VAL A 246 6.24 6.52 16.31
N MET A 247 5.28 7.40 16.66
CA MET A 247 5.55 8.81 16.92
C MET A 247 6.50 9.07 18.07
N ALA A 248 6.62 8.15 19.04
CA ALA A 248 7.58 8.29 20.14
C ALA A 248 9.04 8.43 19.64
N SER A 249 9.35 7.92 18.45
CA SER A 249 10.66 8.08 17.81
C SER A 249 10.99 9.51 17.38
N TRP A 250 9.99 10.39 17.32
CA TRP A 250 10.16 11.81 16.96
C TRP A 250 10.05 12.75 18.18
N MET A 251 9.97 12.21 19.39
CA MET A 251 9.65 12.97 20.62
C MET A 251 10.80 13.10 21.62
N ASP A 252 12.03 12.81 21.20
CA ASP A 252 13.22 12.79 22.09
C ASP A 252 13.02 11.87 23.31
N ARG A 253 12.63 10.61 23.05
CA ARG A 253 12.30 9.60 24.07
C ARG A 253 13.15 8.33 23.99
N ASP A 254 14.39 8.44 23.51
CA ASP A 254 15.31 7.30 23.32
C ASP A 254 14.65 6.07 22.64
N THR A 255 13.70 6.35 21.73
CA THR A 255 12.89 5.34 21.05
C THR A 255 13.31 5.30 19.58
N ALA A 256 13.80 4.16 19.10
CA ALA A 256 14.33 4.03 17.75
C ALA A 256 13.87 2.74 17.08
N GLY A 257 14.25 2.57 15.81
CA GLY A 257 13.95 1.36 15.05
C GLY A 257 12.46 1.18 14.74
N PHE A 258 12.21 0.20 13.87
CA PHE A 258 10.88 -0.21 13.45
C PHE A 258 10.95 -1.70 13.09
N ALA A 259 9.81 -2.38 13.23
CA ALA A 259 9.59 -3.71 12.72
C ALA A 259 8.29 -3.69 11.89
N GLN A 260 8.10 -4.65 11.01
CA GLN A 260 6.80 -4.92 10.43
C GLN A 260 5.76 -5.20 11.53
N MET A 261 4.48 -4.93 11.25
CA MET A 261 3.39 -5.18 12.19
C MET A 261 3.41 -6.63 12.69
N GLY A 262 3.51 -6.80 14.01
CA GLY A 262 3.58 -8.08 14.71
C GLY A 262 4.98 -8.67 14.83
N GLY A 263 5.99 -8.03 14.22
CA GLY A 263 7.41 -8.36 14.37
C GLY A 263 8.13 -7.55 15.45
N GLU A 264 7.42 -6.68 16.18
CA GLU A 264 7.96 -5.86 17.25
C GLU A 264 8.73 -6.70 18.26
N GLY A 265 9.97 -6.30 18.59
CA GLY A 265 10.83 -6.97 19.56
C GLY A 265 11.68 -8.11 18.98
N VAL A 266 11.27 -8.72 17.86
CA VAL A 266 12.01 -9.83 17.22
C VAL A 266 13.43 -9.42 16.78
N PRO A 267 13.67 -8.25 16.17
CA PRO A 267 15.04 -7.82 15.84
C PRO A 267 15.96 -7.74 17.07
N TRP A 268 15.39 -7.44 18.25
CA TRP A 268 16.16 -7.39 19.49
C TRP A 268 16.58 -8.77 19.98
N ILE A 269 15.79 -9.82 19.72
CA ILE A 269 16.16 -11.19 20.07
C ILE A 269 17.56 -11.51 19.53
N ALA A 270 17.78 -11.26 18.23
CA ALA A 270 19.08 -11.45 17.61
C ALA A 270 20.12 -10.45 18.13
N THR A 271 19.77 -9.15 18.16
CA THR A 271 20.71 -8.09 18.57
C THR A 271 21.25 -8.29 19.99
N SER A 272 20.40 -8.74 20.91
CA SER A 272 20.74 -8.96 22.32
C SER A 272 21.83 -10.02 22.51
N MET A 273 21.92 -11.00 21.59
CA MET A 273 22.95 -12.05 21.63
C MET A 273 24.35 -11.50 21.38
N PHE A 274 24.47 -10.36 20.70
CA PHE A 274 25.75 -9.76 20.31
C PHE A 274 26.09 -8.48 21.10
N ASN A 275 25.22 -8.04 22.02
CA ASN A 275 25.44 -6.82 22.80
C ASN A 275 25.56 -7.07 24.31
N GLY A 276 25.75 -8.33 24.72
CA GLY A 276 25.84 -8.74 26.12
C GLY A 276 24.50 -8.87 26.81
N GLY A 277 23.41 -9.12 26.08
CA GLY A 277 22.08 -9.30 26.66
C GLY A 277 21.49 -8.02 27.26
N LYS A 278 21.83 -6.86 26.69
CA LYS A 278 21.31 -5.57 27.15
C LYS A 278 19.79 -5.55 27.08
N HIS A 279 19.20 -4.82 28.02
CA HIS A 279 17.75 -4.62 28.08
C HIS A 279 17.28 -3.60 27.04
N VAL A 280 16.05 -3.79 26.54
CA VAL A 280 15.31 -2.78 25.78
C VAL A 280 13.82 -2.82 26.15
N PHE A 281 13.14 -1.69 26.01
CA PHE A 281 11.68 -1.64 25.95
C PHE A 281 11.20 -1.83 24.51
N GLN A 282 10.04 -2.44 24.32
CA GLN A 282 9.39 -2.53 23.00
C GLN A 282 7.97 -2.00 23.10
N ASN A 283 7.68 -0.89 22.42
CA ASN A 283 6.32 -0.39 22.30
C ASN A 283 5.54 -1.28 21.30
N LEU A 284 4.34 -1.69 21.67
CA LEU A 284 3.48 -2.57 20.88
C LEU A 284 2.01 -2.18 21.10
N GLY A 285 1.26 -1.87 20.04
CA GLY A 285 -0.19 -1.67 20.15
C GLY A 285 -0.93 -2.98 20.47
N GLU A 286 -2.11 -2.89 21.10
CA GLU A 286 -3.02 -4.01 21.34
C GLU A 286 -3.54 -4.64 20.04
N GLY A 287 -3.82 -3.83 19.01
CA GLY A 287 -4.22 -4.34 17.70
C GLY A 287 -3.09 -5.16 17.05
N THR A 288 -1.86 -4.67 17.15
CA THR A 288 -0.68 -5.38 16.67
C THR A 288 -0.38 -6.63 17.49
N TRP A 289 -0.57 -6.58 18.81
CA TRP A 289 -0.47 -7.74 19.70
C TRP A 289 -1.44 -8.85 19.27
N TYR A 290 -2.69 -8.48 18.98
CA TYR A 290 -3.73 -9.44 18.56
C TYR A 290 -3.45 -10.02 17.17
N HIS A 291 -3.04 -9.17 16.20
CA HIS A 291 -2.74 -9.60 14.84
C HIS A 291 -1.67 -10.70 14.80
N SER A 292 -0.49 -10.44 15.37
CA SER A 292 0.59 -11.45 15.46
C SER A 292 1.69 -11.12 16.47
N GLY A 293 1.66 -9.95 17.12
CA GLY A 293 2.67 -9.55 18.12
C GLY A 293 2.70 -10.45 19.36
N SER A 294 1.60 -11.15 19.67
CA SER A 294 1.58 -12.21 20.68
C SER A 294 2.60 -13.32 20.39
N LEU A 295 2.81 -13.67 19.11
CA LEU A 295 3.83 -14.65 18.70
C LEU A 295 5.25 -14.12 18.89
N ALA A 296 5.48 -12.81 18.69
CA ALA A 296 6.77 -12.18 18.97
C ALA A 296 7.12 -12.23 20.47
N ILE A 297 6.14 -12.04 21.35
CA ILE A 297 6.31 -12.21 22.81
C ILE A 297 6.67 -13.66 23.14
N ARG A 298 5.94 -14.63 22.60
CA ARG A 298 6.24 -16.07 22.77
C ARG A 298 7.67 -16.40 22.33
N GLN A 299 8.09 -15.88 21.17
CA GLN A 299 9.45 -16.07 20.67
C GLN A 299 10.50 -15.47 21.61
N ALA A 300 10.27 -14.26 22.15
CA ALA A 300 11.17 -13.63 23.11
C ALA A 300 11.28 -14.42 24.42
N VAL A 301 10.17 -15.02 24.90
CA VAL A 301 10.19 -15.92 26.06
C VAL A 301 11.03 -17.17 25.76
N ALA A 302 10.80 -17.82 24.63
CA ALA A 302 11.55 -19.01 24.21
C ALA A 302 13.05 -18.72 24.09
N ALA A 303 13.42 -17.55 23.57
CA ALA A 303 14.79 -17.10 23.42
C ALA A 303 15.40 -16.52 24.72
N LYS A 304 14.63 -16.44 25.82
CA LYS A 304 15.05 -15.83 27.09
C LYS A 304 15.60 -14.41 26.92
N THR A 305 15.02 -13.64 26.00
CA THR A 305 15.50 -12.31 25.65
C THR A 305 15.25 -11.32 26.79
N ASN A 306 16.24 -10.47 27.09
CA ASN A 306 16.11 -9.40 28.07
C ASN A 306 15.36 -8.20 27.45
N ILE A 307 14.03 -8.23 27.48
CA ILE A 307 13.16 -7.26 26.84
C ILE A 307 11.89 -7.02 27.67
N THR A 308 11.42 -5.77 27.71
CA THR A 308 10.11 -5.41 28.29
C THR A 308 9.16 -4.94 27.19
N TYR A 309 8.10 -5.71 26.94
CA TYR A 309 7.02 -5.28 26.06
C TYR A 309 6.08 -4.30 26.80
N LYS A 310 5.86 -3.13 26.21
CA LYS A 310 4.88 -2.14 26.63
C LYS A 310 3.70 -2.26 25.66
N ILE A 311 2.68 -2.99 26.09
CA ILE A 311 1.45 -3.15 25.32
C ILE A 311 0.56 -1.94 25.58
N LEU A 312 0.39 -1.13 24.54
CA LEU A 312 -0.22 0.19 24.57
C LEU A 312 -1.68 0.08 24.15
N TYR A 313 -2.55 -0.18 25.13
CA TYR A 313 -4.00 -0.35 24.92
C TYR A 313 -4.71 1.01 24.80
N ASN A 314 -5.51 1.20 23.75
CA ASN A 314 -6.36 2.38 23.53
C ASN A 314 -7.75 2.04 22.94
N ASP A 315 -8.07 0.75 22.78
CA ASP A 315 -9.35 0.20 22.30
C ASP A 315 -9.66 0.46 20.81
N ALA A 316 -8.66 0.90 20.04
CA ALA A 316 -8.83 1.23 18.62
C ALA A 316 -7.57 1.03 17.77
N VAL A 317 -7.74 0.78 16.48
CA VAL A 317 -6.64 0.92 15.51
C VAL A 317 -6.55 2.40 15.09
N ALA A 318 -6.05 3.23 16.02
CA ALA A 318 -6.22 4.68 15.95
C ALA A 318 -5.52 5.35 14.74
N MET A 319 -4.29 4.94 14.42
CA MET A 319 -3.48 5.58 13.36
C MET A 319 -4.09 5.44 11.95
N THR A 320 -4.87 4.40 11.71
CA THR A 320 -5.43 4.06 10.39
C THR A 320 -6.86 4.55 10.21
N GLY A 321 -7.39 5.35 11.13
CA GLY A 321 -8.75 5.89 11.07
C GLY A 321 -9.71 5.36 12.13
N GLY A 322 -9.22 4.69 13.18
CA GLY A 322 -10.04 4.34 14.35
C GLY A 322 -10.93 3.11 14.13
N GLN A 323 -10.46 2.14 13.35
CA GLN A 323 -11.13 0.85 13.20
C GLN A 323 -11.27 0.16 14.57
N PRO A 324 -12.33 -0.65 14.78
CA PRO A 324 -12.37 -1.55 15.92
C PRO A 324 -11.19 -2.51 15.84
N VAL A 325 -10.68 -2.93 17.00
CA VAL A 325 -9.68 -3.99 17.07
C VAL A 325 -10.34 -5.31 16.64
N ASP A 326 -9.67 -6.09 15.80
CA ASP A 326 -10.22 -7.34 15.22
C ASP A 326 -10.59 -8.42 16.27
N GLY A 327 -10.09 -8.28 17.49
CA GLY A 327 -10.22 -9.27 18.55
C GLY A 327 -11.05 -8.81 19.75
N PRO A 328 -11.61 -9.76 20.54
CA PRO A 328 -12.12 -9.48 21.88
C PRO A 328 -10.94 -9.23 22.83
N VAL A 329 -10.24 -8.12 22.62
CA VAL A 329 -9.05 -7.77 23.38
C VAL A 329 -9.48 -7.00 24.63
N SER A 330 -8.90 -7.36 25.78
CA SER A 330 -9.01 -6.56 27.00
C SER A 330 -7.67 -6.59 27.71
N VAL A 331 -7.41 -5.58 28.53
CA VAL A 331 -6.18 -5.50 29.35
C VAL A 331 -5.99 -6.78 30.18
N ALA A 332 -7.06 -7.31 30.77
CA ALA A 332 -7.03 -8.55 31.55
C ALA A 332 -6.69 -9.78 30.68
N ALA A 333 -7.31 -9.91 29.50
CA ALA A 333 -7.05 -11.03 28.60
C ALA A 333 -5.60 -11.03 28.09
N ILE A 334 -5.07 -9.86 27.71
CA ILE A 334 -3.66 -9.71 27.30
C ILE A 334 -2.74 -10.15 28.45
N ALA A 335 -2.96 -9.67 29.67
CA ALA A 335 -2.12 -10.00 30.81
C ALA A 335 -2.13 -11.51 31.11
N GLN A 336 -3.29 -12.16 31.07
CA GLN A 336 -3.40 -13.60 31.31
C GLN A 336 -2.76 -14.42 30.18
N ALA A 337 -2.94 -14.01 28.92
CA ALA A 337 -2.26 -14.63 27.79
C ALA A 337 -0.73 -14.54 27.93
N CYS A 338 -0.19 -13.34 28.21
CA CYS A 338 1.24 -13.16 28.46
C CYS A 338 1.74 -14.01 29.65
N ARG A 339 0.94 -14.12 30.72
CA ARG A 339 1.27 -15.00 31.86
C ARG A 339 1.35 -16.46 31.43
N ALA A 340 0.39 -16.93 30.64
CA ALA A 340 0.34 -18.30 30.13
C ALA A 340 1.51 -18.60 29.18
N GLU A 341 1.96 -17.62 28.39
CA GLU A 341 3.17 -17.72 27.55
C GLU A 341 4.47 -17.77 28.37
N GLY A 342 4.43 -17.54 29.69
CA GLY A 342 5.60 -17.63 30.57
C GLY A 342 6.22 -16.29 30.95
N VAL A 343 5.55 -15.15 30.69
CA VAL A 343 6.03 -13.84 31.15
C VAL A 343 5.94 -13.76 32.67
N ALA A 344 7.10 -13.67 33.33
CA ALA A 344 7.20 -13.72 34.79
C ALA A 344 6.71 -12.45 35.50
N ARG A 345 7.01 -11.27 34.94
CA ARG A 345 6.65 -9.97 35.51
C ARG A 345 5.69 -9.25 34.58
N ILE A 346 4.51 -8.92 35.11
CA ILE A 346 3.46 -8.20 34.40
C ILE A 346 3.02 -7.07 35.32
N ALA A 347 3.00 -5.85 34.79
CA ALA A 347 2.48 -4.68 35.47
C ALA A 347 1.35 -4.09 34.63
N LEU A 348 0.22 -3.83 35.28
CA LEU A 348 -0.88 -3.07 34.69
C LEU A 348 -0.72 -1.63 35.15
N VAL A 349 -0.68 -0.71 34.20
CA VAL A 349 -0.50 0.72 34.46
C VAL A 349 -1.62 1.47 33.77
N SER A 350 -2.31 2.33 34.51
CA SER A 350 -3.31 3.27 34.01
C SER A 350 -2.89 4.68 34.38
N ASP A 351 -3.39 5.66 33.62
CA ASP A 351 -3.29 7.09 33.90
C ASP A 351 -4.28 7.56 34.98
N ARG A 352 -5.14 6.66 35.50
CA ARG A 352 -6.05 6.88 36.61
C ARG A 352 -5.71 6.05 37.84
#